data_AF-A0A934CWK1-F1
#
_entry.id   AF-A0A934CWK1-F1
#
_cell.length_a   1.000
_cell.length_b   1.000
_cell.length_c   1.000
_cell.angle_alpha   90.00
_cell.angle_beta   90.00
_cell.angle_gamma   90.00
#
_symmetry.space_group_name_H-M   'P 1'
#
loop_
_entity.id
_entity.type
_entity.pdbx_description
1 polymer ?
#
loop_
_entity_poly.entity_id
_entity_poly.type
_entity_poly.pdbx_seq_one_letter_code
_entity_poly.pdbx_strand_id
1 'polypeptide(L)'
;MKRIFLITVLILGAAAYGFAQMGGGGGMMGGQKHEGMMEQKGQMMEQHKGMMSHDDMMNNMKDMMGRMSDMMEKMSGLMKDMSKDNMKAMSGMMKDMCSEMKNMSGMMDKDMASEKDMKKMHDRMEEMHKKMSDMEMKK
;
A
#
# COMPACT_ATOMS: atom_id res chain seq x y z
N MET A 1 -3.30 18.01 -37.91
CA MET A 1 -4.26 16.89 -37.76
C MET A 1 -3.71 15.53 -38.17
N LYS A 2 -2.97 15.39 -39.28
CA LYS A 2 -2.45 14.07 -39.75
C LYS A 2 -1.49 13.35 -38.78
N ARG A 3 -0.77 14.08 -37.92
CA ARG A 3 0.16 13.52 -36.93
C ARG A 3 -0.53 12.94 -35.69
N ILE A 4 -1.72 13.45 -35.35
CA ILE A 4 -2.50 12.97 -34.19
C ILE A 4 -3.10 11.60 -34.52
N PHE A 5 -3.58 11.43 -35.76
CA PHE A 5 -4.14 10.15 -36.23
C PHE A 5 -3.12 9.00 -36.21
N LEU A 6 -1.84 9.27 -36.50
CA LEU A 6 -0.77 8.27 -36.46
C LEU A 6 -0.47 7.75 -35.05
N ILE A 7 -0.60 8.61 -34.03
CA ILE A 7 -0.34 8.24 -32.63
C ILE A 7 -1.45 7.30 -32.12
N THR A 8 -2.70 7.56 -32.49
CA THR A 8 -3.85 6.75 -32.06
C THR A 8 -3.81 5.32 -32.62
N VAL A 9 -3.36 5.15 -33.87
CA VAL A 9 -3.24 3.81 -34.51
C VAL A 9 -2.11 2.99 -33.89
N LEU A 10 -1.00 3.63 -33.50
CA LEU A 10 0.14 2.95 -32.87
C LEU A 10 -0.18 2.38 -31.47
N ILE A 11 -1.05 3.05 -30.71
CA ILE A 11 -1.44 2.61 -29.36
C ILE A 11 -2.40 1.41 -29.42
N LEU A 12 -3.29 1.35 -30.41
CA LEU A 12 -4.25 0.25 -30.57
C LEU A 12 -3.62 -1.04 -31.11
N GLY A 13 -2.52 -0.97 -31.87
CA GLY A 13 -1.86 -2.15 -32.44
C GLY A 13 -1.04 -2.99 -31.44
N ALA A 14 -0.63 -2.40 -30.31
CA ALA A 14 0.24 -3.08 -29.34
C ALA A 14 -0.50 -4.09 -28.44
N ALA A 15 -1.83 -4.03 -28.36
CA ALA A 15 -2.61 -4.90 -27.48
C ALA A 15 -2.86 -6.32 -28.05
N ALA A 16 -2.58 -6.55 -29.34
CA ALA A 16 -2.92 -7.81 -30.01
C ALA A 16 -1.85 -8.92 -29.90
N TYR A 17 -0.64 -8.62 -29.39
CA TYR A 17 0.50 -9.55 -29.44
C TYR A 17 0.80 -10.29 -28.13
N GLY A 18 -0.03 -10.14 -27.07
CA GLY A 18 0.26 -10.66 -25.73
C GLY A 18 -0.32 -12.02 -25.35
N PHE A 19 -1.15 -12.65 -26.18
CA PHE A 19 -1.90 -13.87 -25.84
C PHE A 19 -1.38 -15.12 -26.58
N ALA A 20 -0.12 -15.51 -26.37
CA ALA A 20 0.39 -16.79 -26.88
C ALA A 20 1.62 -17.35 -26.13
N GLN A 21 1.71 -17.27 -24.79
CA GLN A 21 2.80 -17.99 -24.10
C GLN A 21 2.61 -18.28 -22.60
N MET A 22 1.44 -18.75 -22.16
CA MET A 22 1.33 -19.32 -20.79
C MET A 22 0.50 -20.61 -20.75
N GLY A 23 0.63 -21.45 -21.77
CA GLY A 23 0.06 -22.79 -21.81
C GLY A 23 1.13 -23.82 -22.17
N GLY A 24 1.49 -24.68 -21.22
CA GLY A 24 2.23 -25.91 -21.49
C GLY A 24 3.56 -26.02 -20.75
N GLY A 25 3.60 -26.86 -19.73
CA GLY A 25 4.84 -27.23 -19.07
C GLY A 25 4.65 -28.02 -17.78
N GLY A 26 3.93 -29.15 -17.87
CA GLY A 26 3.98 -30.17 -16.83
C GLY A 26 5.38 -30.79 -16.73
N GLY A 27 5.82 -31.11 -15.52
CA GLY A 27 7.07 -31.82 -15.24
C GLY A 27 7.42 -31.74 -13.75
N MET A 28 6.83 -32.59 -12.91
CA MET A 28 7.41 -33.86 -12.41
C MET A 28 8.56 -33.70 -11.39
N MET A 29 8.28 -34.22 -10.18
CA MET A 29 9.16 -35.09 -9.38
C MET A 29 10.35 -34.47 -8.63
N GLY A 30 10.38 -34.72 -7.31
CA GLY A 30 11.60 -34.55 -6.52
C GLY A 30 11.32 -34.52 -5.04
N GLY A 31 11.11 -35.70 -4.44
CA GLY A 31 10.82 -35.81 -3.02
C GLY A 31 11.98 -35.40 -2.13
N GLN A 32 11.64 -34.94 -0.93
CA GLN A 32 12.51 -35.02 0.22
C GLN A 32 11.66 -35.25 1.46
N LYS A 33 11.75 -36.48 1.98
CA LYS A 33 11.35 -36.83 3.34
C LYS A 33 12.05 -35.88 4.31
N HIS A 34 11.29 -35.17 5.13
CA HIS A 34 11.78 -34.63 6.39
C HIS A 34 10.86 -35.14 7.49
N GLU A 35 11.36 -36.12 8.23
CA GLU A 35 10.82 -36.57 9.51
C GLU A 35 10.98 -35.42 10.51
N GLY A 36 9.86 -34.94 11.07
CA GLY A 36 9.86 -33.90 12.10
C GLY A 36 8.69 -32.92 11.97
N MET A 37 7.45 -33.41 12.11
CA MET A 37 6.26 -32.53 12.11
C MET A 37 5.21 -32.96 13.14
N MET A 38 5.65 -33.29 14.35
CA MET A 38 4.76 -33.49 15.52
C MET A 38 4.80 -32.32 16.52
N GLU A 39 5.04 -31.07 16.08
CA GLU A 39 4.94 -29.88 16.94
C GLU A 39 4.33 -28.63 16.27
N GLN A 40 3.57 -28.78 15.18
CA GLN A 40 2.95 -27.63 14.48
C GLN A 40 1.41 -27.58 14.53
N LYS A 41 0.78 -28.32 15.44
CA LYS A 41 -0.69 -28.31 15.56
C LYS A 41 -1.23 -27.16 16.44
N GLY A 42 -0.35 -26.40 17.11
CA GLY A 42 -0.72 -25.29 18.00
C GLY A 42 -0.71 -23.89 17.36
N GLN A 43 0.00 -23.68 16.24
CA GLN A 43 0.18 -22.34 15.66
C GLN A 43 -0.72 -22.02 14.46
N MET A 44 -1.40 -23.01 13.87
CA MET A 44 -2.34 -22.75 12.78
C MET A 44 -3.76 -22.34 13.24
N MET A 45 -4.11 -22.50 14.51
CA MET A 45 -5.42 -22.08 15.02
C MET A 45 -5.52 -20.59 15.43
N GLU A 46 -4.40 -19.86 15.49
CA GLU A 46 -4.42 -18.42 15.79
C GLU A 46 -4.56 -17.52 14.54
N GLN A 47 -4.38 -18.04 13.33
CA GLN A 47 -4.50 -17.22 12.12
C GLN A 47 -5.95 -16.83 11.76
N HIS A 48 -6.96 -17.53 12.31
CA HIS A 48 -8.37 -17.26 12.02
C HIS A 48 -9.06 -16.34 13.03
N LYS A 49 -8.40 -15.92 14.12
CA LYS A 49 -9.02 -15.09 15.17
C LYS A 49 -8.87 -13.57 14.99
N GLY A 50 -8.18 -13.12 13.93
CA GLY A 50 -7.83 -11.70 13.76
C GLY A 50 -8.18 -11.09 12.40
N MET A 51 -9.01 -11.76 11.58
CA MET A 51 -9.52 -11.16 10.35
C MET A 51 -10.68 -10.23 10.72
N MET A 52 -10.51 -8.94 10.42
CA MET A 52 -11.57 -7.95 10.58
C MET A 52 -12.72 -8.26 9.62
N SER A 53 -13.93 -7.87 10.02
CA SER A 53 -15.04 -7.77 9.07
C SER A 53 -14.66 -6.84 7.92
N HIS A 54 -15.16 -7.14 6.72
CA HIS A 54 -15.00 -6.27 5.56
C HIS A 54 -15.55 -4.86 5.82
N ASP A 55 -16.67 -4.73 6.53
CA ASP A 55 -17.25 -3.43 6.91
C ASP A 55 -16.35 -2.67 7.89
N ASP A 56 -15.80 -3.34 8.90
CA ASP A 56 -14.89 -2.73 9.87
C ASP A 56 -13.59 -2.30 9.19
N MET A 57 -13.08 -3.12 8.26
CA MET A 57 -11.92 -2.78 7.44
C MET A 57 -12.19 -1.52 6.62
N MET A 58 -13.32 -1.47 5.90
CA MET A 58 -13.69 -0.32 5.08
C MET A 58 -13.88 0.96 5.90
N ASN A 59 -14.55 0.86 7.05
CA ASN A 59 -14.73 2.01 7.95
C ASN A 59 -13.38 2.53 8.46
N ASN A 60 -12.49 1.65 8.93
CA ASN A 60 -11.14 2.05 9.36
C ASN A 60 -10.33 2.68 8.23
N MET A 61 -10.37 2.10 7.02
CA MET A 61 -9.68 2.66 5.85
C MET A 61 -10.22 4.03 5.47
N LYS A 62 -11.54 4.23 5.55
CA LYS A 62 -12.18 5.52 5.28
C LYS A 62 -11.75 6.58 6.28
N ASP A 63 -11.72 6.24 7.57
CA ASP A 63 -11.26 7.15 8.63
C ASP A 63 -9.78 7.53 8.44
N MET A 64 -8.95 6.54 8.08
CA MET A 64 -7.54 6.77 7.75
C MET A 64 -7.37 7.65 6.52
N MET A 65 -8.14 7.42 5.44
CA MET A 65 -8.13 8.29 4.27
C MET A 65 -8.56 9.71 4.61
N GLY A 66 -9.55 9.89 5.48
CA GLY A 66 -9.97 11.20 5.98
C GLY A 66 -8.81 11.94 6.66
N ARG A 67 -8.18 11.31 7.65
CA ARG A 67 -7.00 11.87 8.34
C ARG A 67 -5.85 12.17 7.38
N MET A 68 -5.67 11.31 6.39
CA MET A 68 -4.63 11.44 5.39
C MET A 68 -4.88 12.63 4.45
N SER A 69 -6.15 12.86 4.07
CA SER A 69 -6.57 14.03 3.32
C SER A 69 -6.34 15.32 4.10
N ASP A 70 -6.72 15.35 5.39
CA ASP A 70 -6.50 16.50 6.27
C ASP A 70 -5.00 16.82 6.40
N MET A 71 -4.18 15.77 6.51
CA MET A 71 -2.72 15.90 6.54
C MET A 71 -2.22 16.50 5.22
N MET A 72 -2.66 16.02 4.06
CA MET A 72 -2.26 16.59 2.76
C MET A 72 -2.66 18.06 2.60
N GLU A 73 -3.85 18.44 3.08
CA GLU A 73 -4.30 19.83 3.03
C GLU A 73 -3.40 20.75 3.86
N LYS A 74 -3.13 20.36 5.12
CA LYS A 74 -2.16 21.07 5.97
C LYS A 74 -0.77 21.12 5.33
N MET A 75 -0.37 20.03 4.65
CA MET A 75 0.93 19.89 4.02
C MET A 75 1.09 20.88 2.87
N SER A 76 0.04 21.03 2.06
CA SER A 76 -0.06 22.02 1.00
C SER A 76 0.04 23.45 1.55
N GLY A 77 -0.63 23.74 2.67
CA GLY A 77 -0.57 25.04 3.34
C GLY A 77 0.84 25.38 3.85
N LEU A 78 1.53 24.42 4.47
CA LEU A 78 2.89 24.61 4.98
C LEU A 78 3.92 24.78 3.87
N MET A 79 3.69 24.19 2.69
CA MET A 79 4.66 24.16 1.57
C MET A 79 4.99 25.55 1.01
N LYS A 80 4.10 26.54 1.16
CA LYS A 80 4.27 27.89 0.59
C LYS A 80 5.43 28.68 1.19
N ASP A 81 5.71 28.49 2.49
CA ASP A 81 6.70 29.29 3.24
C ASP A 81 7.79 28.42 3.90
N MET A 82 8.07 27.25 3.32
CA MET A 82 8.88 26.22 3.96
C MET A 82 10.39 26.41 3.69
N SER A 83 11.22 26.29 4.74
CA SER A 83 12.68 26.25 4.62
C SER A 83 13.16 25.00 3.84
N LYS A 84 14.37 25.04 3.28
CA LYS A 84 14.94 23.89 2.53
C LYS A 84 15.07 22.63 3.38
N ASP A 85 15.41 22.77 4.67
CA ASP A 85 15.53 21.63 5.58
C ASP A 85 14.15 21.01 5.87
N ASN A 86 13.14 21.84 6.07
CA ASN A 86 11.76 21.39 6.23
C ASN A 86 11.22 20.76 4.94
N MET A 87 11.59 21.27 3.75
CA MET A 87 11.23 20.63 2.48
C MET A 87 11.81 19.21 2.34
N LYS A 88 13.03 18.98 2.83
CA LYS A 88 13.61 17.62 2.83
C LYS A 88 12.85 16.69 3.77
N ALA A 89 12.52 17.15 4.97
CA ALA A 89 11.68 16.39 5.92
C ALA A 89 10.30 16.08 5.32
N MET A 90 9.67 17.08 4.68
CA MET A 90 8.41 16.98 3.95
C MET A 90 8.47 15.92 2.85
N SER A 91 9.55 15.91 2.06
CA SER A 91 9.75 14.92 1.00
C SER A 91 9.88 13.49 1.54
N GLY A 92 10.46 13.32 2.73
CA GLY A 92 10.50 12.03 3.44
C GLY A 92 9.11 11.60 3.87
N MET A 93 8.35 12.50 4.48
CA MET A 93 6.98 12.24 4.90
C MET A 93 6.06 11.87 3.73
N MET A 94 6.19 12.55 2.57
CA MET A 94 5.47 12.16 1.35
C MET A 94 5.81 10.75 0.88
N LYS A 95 7.08 10.33 0.98
CA LYS A 95 7.49 8.97 0.62
C LYS A 95 6.90 7.93 1.56
N ASP A 96 6.93 8.20 2.86
CA ASP A 96 6.34 7.33 3.89
C ASP A 96 4.84 7.19 3.64
N MET A 97 4.15 8.29 3.40
CA MET A 97 2.73 8.36 3.07
C MET A 97 2.38 7.56 1.80
N CYS A 98 3.16 7.71 0.72
CA CYS A 98 2.99 6.89 -0.49
C CYS A 98 3.19 5.38 -0.22
N SER A 99 4.13 5.03 0.64
CA SER A 99 4.35 3.63 1.04
C SER A 99 3.14 3.08 1.82
N GLU A 100 2.55 3.87 2.72
CA GLU A 100 1.36 3.44 3.45
C GLU A 100 0.12 3.33 2.55
N MET A 101 -0.06 4.24 1.57
CA MET A 101 -1.11 4.07 0.54
C MET A 101 -0.93 2.78 -0.25
N LYS A 102 0.30 2.44 -0.60
CA LYS A 102 0.59 1.20 -1.32
C LYS A 102 0.25 -0.03 -0.48
N ASN A 103 0.57 0.00 0.82
CA ASN A 103 0.22 -1.06 1.75
C ASN A 103 -1.30 -1.20 1.86
N MET A 104 -2.01 -0.09 2.06
CA MET A 104 -3.48 -0.05 2.15
C MET A 104 -4.12 -0.58 0.86
N SER A 105 -3.65 -0.12 -0.31
CA SER A 105 -4.12 -0.61 -1.61
C SER A 105 -3.91 -2.12 -1.75
N GLY A 106 -2.81 -2.66 -1.26
CA GLY A 106 -2.55 -4.10 -1.27
C GLY A 106 -3.46 -4.89 -0.31
N MET A 107 -3.92 -4.30 0.79
CA MET A 107 -4.92 -4.91 1.68
C MET A 107 -6.31 -4.90 1.04
N MET A 108 -6.67 -3.80 0.37
CA MET A 108 -7.94 -3.70 -0.37
C MET A 108 -7.99 -4.69 -1.55
N ASP A 109 -6.91 -4.80 -2.32
CA ASP A 109 -6.83 -5.74 -3.45
C ASP A 109 -7.00 -7.20 -3.02
N LYS A 110 -6.49 -7.54 -1.82
CA LYS A 110 -6.58 -8.88 -1.26
C LYS A 110 -7.87 -9.14 -0.49
N ASP A 111 -8.68 -8.11 -0.26
CA ASP A 111 -9.86 -8.13 0.62
C ASP A 111 -9.55 -8.70 2.03
N MET A 112 -8.31 -8.53 2.47
CA MET A 112 -7.80 -9.06 3.72
C MET A 112 -6.94 -8.01 4.42
N ALA A 113 -7.38 -7.60 5.61
CA ALA A 113 -6.59 -6.83 6.55
C ALA A 113 -6.59 -7.54 7.91
N SER A 114 -5.40 -7.71 8.48
CA SER A 114 -5.28 -8.14 9.88
C SER A 114 -5.34 -6.93 10.81
N GLU A 115 -5.83 -7.13 12.03
CA GLU A 115 -5.83 -6.08 13.05
C GLU A 115 -4.43 -5.52 13.34
N LYS A 116 -3.41 -6.38 13.26
CA LYS A 116 -2.00 -5.99 13.42
C LYS A 116 -1.53 -5.04 12.32
N ASP A 117 -1.92 -5.29 11.08
CA ASP A 117 -1.55 -4.44 9.95
C ASP A 117 -2.21 -3.07 10.06
N MET A 118 -3.50 -3.05 10.42
CA MET A 118 -4.24 -1.81 10.66
C MET A 118 -3.63 -1.01 11.79
N LYS A 119 -3.32 -1.65 12.93
CA LYS A 119 -2.68 -0.99 14.06
C LYS A 119 -1.33 -0.37 13.67
N LYS A 120 -0.49 -1.12 12.95
CA LYS A 120 0.82 -0.63 12.48
C LYS A 120 0.67 0.59 11.56
N MET A 121 -0.32 0.57 10.68
CA MET A 121 -0.60 1.70 9.79
C MET A 121 -1.09 2.92 10.58
N HIS A 122 -1.88 2.69 11.63
CA HIS A 122 -2.37 3.73 12.53
C HIS A 122 -1.24 4.40 13.31
N ASP A 123 -0.35 3.60 13.91
CA ASP A 123 0.83 4.08 14.63
C ASP A 123 1.73 4.96 13.73
N ARG A 124 1.90 4.54 12.46
CA ARG A 124 2.70 5.29 11.47
C ARG A 124 2.05 6.60 11.05
N MET A 125 0.73 6.62 10.86
CA MET A 125 0.00 7.86 10.61
C MET A 125 0.12 8.83 11.77
N GLU A 126 0.07 8.34 13.01
CA GLU A 126 0.26 9.16 14.20
C GLU A 126 1.68 9.74 14.28
N GLU A 127 2.70 8.94 13.96
CA GLU A 127 4.09 9.41 13.87
C GLU A 127 4.25 10.51 12.82
N MET A 128 3.66 10.35 11.62
CA MET A 128 3.66 11.37 10.58
C MET A 128 2.95 12.65 11.04
N HIS A 129 1.79 12.52 11.71
CA HIS A 129 1.06 13.67 12.25
C HIS A 129 1.87 14.43 13.30
N LYS A 130 2.59 13.71 14.18
CA LYS A 130 3.47 14.32 15.17
C LYS A 130 4.63 15.07 14.51
N LYS A 131 5.33 14.43 13.57
CA LYS A 131 6.42 15.08 12.80
C LYS A 131 5.93 16.33 12.08
N MET A 132 4.70 16.30 11.56
CA MET A 132 4.10 17.44 10.88
C MET A 132 3.82 18.59 11.84
N SER A 133 3.23 18.28 13.00
CA SER A 133 2.96 19.27 14.06
C SER A 133 4.26 19.92 14.54
N ASP A 134 5.34 19.15 14.67
CA ASP A 134 6.65 19.68 15.04
C ASP A 134 7.22 20.64 13.99
N MET A 135 6.94 20.42 12.69
CA MET A 135 7.35 21.33 11.62
C MET A 135 6.50 22.61 11.58
N GLU A 136 5.22 22.51 11.95
CA GLU A 136 4.32 23.67 12.06
C GLU A 136 4.73 24.58 13.24
N MET A 137 5.08 24.01 14.40
CA MET A 137 5.53 24.77 15.57
C MET A 137 6.92 25.41 15.40
N LYS A 138 7.70 24.97 14.41
CA LYS A 138 9.05 25.48 14.12
C LYS A 138 9.09 26.47 12.94
N LYS A 139 7.93 26.91 12.43
CA LYS A 139 7.82 28.07 11.52
C LYS A 139 8.23 29.35 12.26
#